data_AF-A0AA35UCS0-F1
#
_entry.id   AF-A0AA35UCS0-F1
#
_cell.length_a   1.000
_cell.length_b   1.000
_cell.length_c   1.000
_cell.angle_alpha   90.00
_cell.angle_beta   90.00
_cell.angle_gamma   90.00
#
_symmetry.space_group_name_H-M   'P 1'
#
loop_
_entity.id
_entity.type
_entity.pdbx_description
1 polymer ?
#
loop_
_entity_poly.entity_id
_entity_poly.type
_entity_poly.pdbx_seq_one_letter_code
_entity_poly.pdbx_strand_id
1 'polypeptide(L)'
;MTEHLPPDPALELVAQSLTHYAECHGDPYDAVYAALYASDHAYESLFVLDTDEGLRRNMMRTTLEIITTYLTDRTAAANSIIGARMSHIPYGIDDNFDVFFNITRDVICSGCRDIWTPAHGAAWSTMLSDFKAARL
;
A
#
# COMPACT_ATOMS: atom_id res chain seq x y z
N MET A 1 18.11 27.88 -11.45
CA MET A 1 16.98 27.54 -12.33
C MET A 1 16.82 26.05 -12.21
N THR A 2 15.99 25.59 -11.30
CA THR A 2 15.77 24.14 -11.10
C THR A 2 14.86 23.70 -12.24
N GLU A 3 15.37 22.89 -13.17
CA GLU A 3 14.52 22.24 -14.16
C GLU A 3 13.45 21.43 -13.41
N HIS A 4 12.20 21.84 -13.56
CA HIS A 4 11.07 21.05 -13.10
C HIS A 4 10.92 19.91 -14.12
N LEU A 5 11.62 18.80 -13.88
CA LEU A 5 11.41 17.57 -14.63
C LEU A 5 9.90 17.26 -14.60
N PRO A 6 9.27 16.95 -15.75
CA PRO A 6 7.87 16.55 -15.74
C PRO A 6 7.69 15.37 -14.76
N PRO A 7 6.57 15.31 -14.04
CA PRO A 7 6.27 14.21 -13.13
C PRO A 7 6.43 12.88 -13.87
N ASP A 8 6.98 11.88 -13.17
CA ASP A 8 7.13 10.53 -13.71
C ASP A 8 5.73 9.99 -14.08
N PRO A 9 5.46 9.69 -15.37
CA PRO A 9 4.14 9.23 -15.81
C PRO A 9 3.66 7.97 -15.09
N ALA A 10 4.57 7.13 -14.57
CA ALA A 10 4.19 5.99 -13.77
C ALA A 10 3.62 6.42 -12.40
N LEU A 11 4.21 7.43 -11.76
CA LEU A 11 3.71 7.93 -10.47
C LEU A 11 2.33 8.59 -10.63
N GLU A 12 2.10 9.27 -11.75
CA GLU A 12 0.78 9.85 -12.06
C GLU A 12 -0.33 8.79 -12.13
N LEU A 13 -0.04 7.60 -12.68
CA LEU A 13 -1.03 6.52 -12.75
C LEU A 13 -1.37 5.95 -11.38
N VAL A 14 -0.40 5.83 -10.48
CA VAL A 14 -0.66 5.43 -9.08
C VAL A 14 -1.52 6.50 -8.40
N ALA A 15 -1.13 7.78 -8.51
CA ALA A 15 -1.88 8.90 -7.95
C ALA A 15 -3.33 8.96 -8.49
N GLN A 16 -3.50 8.82 -9.80
CA GLN A 16 -4.81 8.81 -10.47
C GLN A 16 -5.70 7.70 -9.92
N SER A 17 -5.17 6.48 -9.78
CA SER A 17 -5.95 5.36 -9.23
C SER A 17 -6.36 5.57 -7.78
N LEU A 18 -5.49 6.16 -6.95
CA LEU A 18 -5.82 6.47 -5.54
C LEU A 18 -6.92 7.53 -5.44
N THR A 19 -6.79 8.61 -6.21
CA THR A 19 -7.80 9.69 -6.25
C THR A 19 -9.15 9.15 -6.73
N HIS A 20 -9.18 8.41 -7.83
CA HIS A 20 -10.41 7.85 -8.38
C HIS A 20 -11.08 6.87 -7.41
N TYR A 21 -10.29 6.01 -6.75
CA TYR A 21 -10.83 5.11 -5.74
C TYR A 21 -11.47 5.89 -4.58
N ALA A 22 -10.78 6.91 -4.07
CA ALA A 22 -11.28 7.72 -2.96
C ALA A 22 -12.58 8.45 -3.33
N GLU A 23 -12.68 8.98 -4.55
CA GLU A 23 -13.87 9.68 -5.05
C GLU A 23 -15.07 8.73 -5.22
N CYS A 24 -14.84 7.49 -5.64
CA CYS A 24 -15.91 6.52 -5.90
C CYS A 24 -16.30 5.68 -4.69
N HIS A 25 -15.35 5.36 -3.80
CA HIS A 25 -15.50 4.34 -2.75
C HIS A 25 -15.07 4.83 -1.35
N GLY A 26 -14.36 5.96 -1.25
CA GLY A 26 -13.86 6.46 0.03
C GLY A 26 -12.65 5.69 0.57
N ASP A 27 -12.64 5.45 1.88
CA ASP A 27 -11.54 4.76 2.58
C ASP A 27 -11.51 3.25 2.22
N PRO A 28 -10.37 2.71 1.76
CA PRO A 28 -10.25 1.29 1.41
C PRO A 28 -10.20 0.33 2.61
N TYR A 29 -10.17 0.82 3.85
CA TYR A 29 -9.98 0.02 5.07
C TYR A 29 -10.81 -1.28 5.10
N ASP A 30 -12.14 -1.18 5.00
CA ASP A 30 -13.02 -2.35 5.13
C ASP A 30 -12.78 -3.35 4.00
N ALA A 31 -12.58 -2.87 2.77
CA ALA A 31 -12.33 -3.73 1.61
C ALA A 31 -10.97 -4.43 1.69
N VAL A 32 -9.94 -3.75 2.17
CA VAL A 32 -8.58 -4.29 2.34
C VAL A 32 -8.55 -5.36 3.43
N TYR A 33 -9.16 -5.12 4.59
CA TYR A 33 -9.19 -6.14 5.65
C TYR A 33 -10.07 -7.34 5.28
N ALA A 34 -11.20 -7.12 4.61
CA ALA A 34 -12.00 -8.22 4.08
C ALA A 34 -11.19 -9.09 3.10
N ALA A 35 -10.41 -8.46 2.20
CA ALA A 35 -9.54 -9.17 1.28
C ALA A 35 -8.36 -9.88 1.97
N LEU A 36 -7.79 -9.28 3.02
CA LEU A 36 -6.74 -9.90 3.84
C LEU A 36 -7.23 -11.19 4.50
N TYR A 37 -8.38 -11.13 5.19
CA TYR A 37 -8.92 -12.29 5.89
C TYR A 37 -9.41 -13.38 4.93
N ALA A 38 -9.93 -12.99 3.76
CA ALA A 38 -10.25 -13.94 2.70
C ALA A 38 -9.01 -14.62 2.10
N SER A 39 -7.83 -13.98 2.15
CA SER A 39 -6.57 -14.56 1.66
C SER A 39 -5.99 -15.60 2.63
N ASP A 40 -6.07 -15.34 3.93
CA ASP A 40 -5.73 -16.28 4.99
C ASP A 40 -6.41 -15.86 6.31
N HIS A 41 -7.31 -16.70 6.80
CA HIS A 41 -8.02 -16.46 8.06
C HIS A 41 -7.08 -16.41 9.28
N ALA A 42 -5.85 -16.93 9.19
CA ALA A 42 -4.87 -16.81 10.25
C ALA A 42 -4.54 -15.35 10.60
N TYR A 43 -4.68 -14.42 9.64
CA TYR A 43 -4.46 -12.99 9.89
C TYR A 43 -5.44 -12.40 10.90
N GLU A 44 -6.67 -12.92 11.02
CA GLU A 44 -7.63 -12.44 12.02
C GLU A 44 -7.09 -12.61 13.44
N SER A 45 -6.32 -13.68 13.69
CA SER A 45 -5.77 -14.00 15.01
C SER A 45 -4.69 -13.02 15.46
N LEU A 46 -4.02 -12.32 14.52
CA LEU A 46 -3.01 -11.31 14.84
C LEU A 46 -3.64 -10.05 15.46
N PHE A 47 -4.94 -9.84 15.28
CA PHE A 47 -5.67 -8.66 15.73
C PHE A 47 -6.59 -8.93 16.93
N VAL A 48 -6.45 -10.08 17.61
CA VAL A 48 -7.32 -10.47 18.73
C VAL A 48 -7.34 -9.47 19.89
N LEU A 49 -6.25 -8.73 20.11
CA LEU A 49 -6.15 -7.69 21.13
C LEU A 49 -6.56 -6.29 20.63
N ASP A 50 -6.80 -6.12 19.33
CA ASP A 50 -7.13 -4.85 18.69
C ASP A 50 -8.66 -4.60 18.68
N THR A 51 -9.25 -4.54 19.86
CA THR A 51 -10.72 -4.50 20.05
C THR A 51 -11.38 -3.20 19.62
N ASP A 52 -10.64 -2.09 19.60
CA ASP A 52 -11.11 -0.78 19.13
C ASP A 52 -10.70 -0.49 17.67
N GLU A 53 -10.05 -1.47 17.03
CA GLU A 53 -9.49 -1.38 15.68
C GLU A 53 -8.38 -0.32 15.51
N GLY A 54 -7.83 0.20 16.60
CA GLY A 54 -6.83 1.27 16.56
C GLY A 54 -5.55 0.86 15.84
N LEU A 55 -5.07 -0.36 16.06
CA LEU A 55 -3.90 -0.91 15.38
C LEU A 55 -4.19 -1.08 13.89
N ARG A 56 -5.32 -1.68 13.53
CA ARG A 56 -5.69 -1.92 12.13
C ARG A 56 -5.85 -0.63 11.34
N ARG A 57 -6.51 0.37 11.93
CA ARG A 57 -6.67 1.71 11.33
C ARG A 57 -5.34 2.43 11.18
N ASN A 58 -4.46 2.33 12.18
CA ASN A 58 -3.10 2.86 12.07
C ASN A 58 -2.32 2.18 10.93
N MET A 59 -2.40 0.85 10.80
CA MET A 59 -1.71 0.10 9.75
C MET A 59 -2.18 0.50 8.35
N MET A 60 -3.49 0.69 8.15
CA MET A 60 -4.04 1.18 6.88
C MET A 60 -3.58 2.60 6.57
N ARG A 61 -3.67 3.51 7.54
CA ARG A 61 -3.18 4.89 7.38
C ARG A 61 -1.70 4.90 7.00
N THR A 62 -0.84 4.21 7.75
CA THR A 62 0.60 4.16 7.47
C THR A 62 0.90 3.56 6.10
N THR A 63 0.12 2.56 5.66
CA THR A 63 0.24 1.99 4.32
C THR A 63 -0.02 3.05 3.23
N LEU A 64 -1.11 3.82 3.37
CA LEU A 64 -1.44 4.91 2.44
C LEU A 64 -0.43 6.06 2.52
N GLU A 65 0.06 6.39 3.71
CA GLU A 65 1.13 7.38 3.90
C GLU A 65 2.42 6.96 3.19
N ILE A 66 2.83 5.69 3.27
CA ILE A 66 4.01 5.19 2.57
C ILE A 66 3.83 5.27 1.05
N ILE A 67 2.68 4.83 0.54
CA ILE A 67 2.36 4.90 -0.89
C ILE A 67 2.38 6.35 -1.38
N THR A 68 1.74 7.27 -0.67
CA THR A 68 1.71 8.70 -1.05
C THR A 68 3.07 9.38 -0.87
N THR A 69 3.86 9.00 0.13
CA THR A 69 5.26 9.44 0.27
C THR A 69 6.08 9.00 -0.95
N TYR A 70 5.91 7.78 -1.43
CA TYR A 70 6.65 7.28 -2.59
C TYR A 70 6.40 8.11 -3.87
N LEU A 71 5.21 8.71 -4.01
CA LEU A 71 4.89 9.60 -5.14
C LEU A 71 5.70 10.89 -5.15
N THR A 72 6.32 11.26 -4.03
CA THR A 72 7.05 12.53 -3.87
C THR A 72 8.51 12.34 -3.46
N ASP A 73 8.82 11.33 -2.65
CA ASP A 73 10.15 10.98 -2.17
C ASP A 73 10.28 9.45 -1.99
N ARG A 74 10.89 8.80 -2.99
CA ARG A 74 11.13 7.35 -2.97
C ARG A 74 12.10 6.91 -1.87
N THR A 75 13.04 7.77 -1.49
CA THR A 75 14.04 7.44 -0.45
C THR A 75 13.38 7.45 0.92
N ALA A 76 12.55 8.46 1.20
CA ALA A 76 11.77 8.51 2.42
C ALA A 76 10.81 7.32 2.53
N ALA A 77 10.12 6.96 1.43
CA ALA A 77 9.25 5.79 1.41
C ALA A 77 10.03 4.48 1.67
N ALA A 78 11.21 4.30 1.06
CA ALA A 78 12.05 3.14 1.30
C ALA A 78 12.50 3.03 2.77
N ASN A 79 12.87 4.16 3.40
CA ASN A 79 13.22 4.19 4.82
C ASN A 79 12.03 3.82 5.71
N SER A 80 10.82 4.29 5.38
CA SER A 80 9.59 3.92 6.09
C SER A 80 9.28 2.43 5.96
N ILE A 81 9.46 1.83 4.77
CA ILE A 81 9.31 0.38 4.57
C ILE A 81 10.31 -0.39 5.44
N ILE A 82 11.58 0.01 5.47
CA ILE A 82 12.61 -0.64 6.28
C ILE A 82 12.22 -0.61 7.76
N GLY A 83 11.84 0.56 8.29
CA GLY A 83 11.41 0.71 9.68
C GLY A 83 10.15 -0.09 10.02
N ALA A 84 9.17 -0.10 9.11
CA ALA A 84 7.96 -0.89 9.26
C ALA A 84 8.27 -2.39 9.31
N ARG A 85 9.10 -2.92 8.40
CA ARG A 85 9.53 -4.33 8.42
C ARG A 85 10.19 -4.70 9.75
N MET A 86 11.12 -3.88 10.24
CA MET A 86 11.79 -4.13 11.53
C MET A 86 10.79 -4.19 12.70
N SER A 87 9.74 -3.39 12.65
CA SER A 87 8.68 -3.37 13.67
C SER A 87 7.78 -4.61 13.62
N HIS A 88 7.77 -5.35 12.50
CA HIS A 88 6.95 -6.54 12.26
C HIS A 88 7.65 -7.85 12.61
N ILE A 89 9.00 -7.86 12.73
CA ILE A 89 9.80 -9.03 13.11
C ILE A 89 9.32 -9.70 14.42
N PRO A 90 9.03 -8.96 15.51
CA PRO A 90 8.60 -9.58 16.77
C PRO A 90 7.26 -10.35 16.67
N TYR A 91 6.47 -10.07 15.64
CA TYR A 91 5.18 -10.71 15.38
C TYR A 91 5.29 -11.88 14.38
N GLY A 92 6.51 -12.24 13.96
CA GLY A 92 6.74 -13.31 12.98
C GLY A 92 6.32 -12.94 11.55
N ILE A 93 6.22 -11.65 11.24
CA ILE A 93 5.87 -11.16 9.91
C ILE A 93 7.15 -10.64 9.23
N ASP A 94 7.77 -11.50 8.43
CA ASP A 94 8.94 -11.19 7.61
C ASP A 94 8.64 -11.33 6.10
N ASP A 95 8.59 -12.55 5.59
CA ASP A 95 8.40 -12.90 4.18
C ASP A 95 7.03 -12.46 3.67
N ASN A 96 6.04 -12.41 4.57
CA ASN A 96 4.67 -12.04 4.25
C ASN A 96 4.35 -10.55 4.46
N PHE A 97 5.32 -9.71 4.87
CA PHE A 97 5.09 -8.28 5.09
C PHE A 97 4.48 -7.58 3.86
N ASP A 98 4.96 -7.94 2.67
CA ASP A 98 4.54 -7.32 1.41
C ASP A 98 3.08 -7.66 1.01
N VAL A 99 2.47 -8.67 1.62
CA VAL A 99 1.11 -9.13 1.31
C VAL A 99 0.09 -8.01 1.47
N PHE A 100 0.22 -7.18 2.51
CA PHE A 100 -0.75 -6.10 2.76
C PHE A 100 -0.73 -5.02 1.68
N PHE A 101 0.46 -4.68 1.15
CA PHE A 101 0.59 -3.74 0.02
C PHE A 101 0.03 -4.34 -1.28
N ASN A 102 0.24 -5.63 -1.51
CA ASN A 102 -0.32 -6.33 -2.66
C ASN A 102 -1.86 -6.36 -2.63
N ILE A 103 -2.46 -6.69 -1.48
CA ILE A 103 -3.91 -6.66 -1.27
C ILE A 103 -4.45 -5.25 -1.46
N THR A 104 -3.78 -4.24 -0.90
CA THR A 104 -4.17 -2.83 -1.09
C THR A 104 -4.23 -2.49 -2.58
N ARG A 105 -3.20 -2.84 -3.35
CA ARG A 105 -3.19 -2.65 -4.81
C ARG A 105 -4.35 -3.38 -5.51
N ASP A 106 -4.64 -4.62 -5.12
CA ASP A 106 -5.71 -5.42 -5.74
C ASP A 106 -7.09 -4.84 -5.46
N VAL A 107 -7.31 -4.31 -4.26
CA VAL A 107 -8.53 -3.58 -3.89
C VAL A 107 -8.68 -2.30 -4.72
N ILE A 108 -7.63 -1.47 -4.80
CA ILE A 108 -7.67 -0.25 -5.63
C ILE A 108 -7.92 -0.62 -7.10
N CYS A 109 -7.22 -1.62 -7.63
CA CYS A 109 -7.41 -2.12 -8.98
C CYS A 109 -8.87 -2.55 -9.24
N SER A 110 -9.47 -3.27 -8.30
CA SER A 110 -10.86 -3.71 -8.45
C SER A 110 -11.86 -2.56 -8.35
N GLY A 111 -11.60 -1.55 -7.52
CA GLY A 111 -12.44 -0.36 -7.40
C GLY A 111 -12.32 0.62 -8.58
N CYS A 112 -11.18 0.60 -9.28
CA CYS A 112 -10.86 1.48 -10.42
C CYS A 112 -11.00 0.79 -11.79
N ARG A 113 -11.71 -0.34 -11.90
CA ARG A 113 -11.78 -1.15 -13.14
C ARG A 113 -12.17 -0.37 -14.39
N ASP A 114 -12.93 0.71 -14.24
CA ASP A 114 -13.38 1.60 -15.30
C ASP A 114 -12.24 2.46 -15.89
N ILE A 115 -11.23 2.80 -15.09
CA ILE A 115 -10.04 3.57 -15.54
C ILE A 115 -8.77 2.72 -15.62
N TRP A 116 -8.77 1.53 -15.02
CA TRP A 116 -7.56 0.74 -14.85
C TRP A 116 -7.07 0.16 -16.18
N THR A 117 -5.80 0.42 -16.49
CA THR A 117 -5.14 -0.05 -17.71
C THR A 117 -3.89 -0.88 -17.37
N PRO A 118 -3.28 -1.59 -18.35
CA PRO A 118 -2.00 -2.26 -18.11
C PRO A 118 -0.90 -1.33 -17.60
N ALA A 119 -0.93 -0.04 -17.97
CA ALA A 119 0.03 0.95 -17.49
C ALA A 119 -0.12 1.22 -15.98
N HIS A 120 -1.36 1.27 -15.46
CA HIS A 120 -1.60 1.35 -14.01
C HIS A 120 -1.00 0.14 -13.29
N GLY A 121 -1.26 -1.06 -13.81
CA GLY A 121 -0.70 -2.29 -13.26
C GLY A 121 0.82 -2.30 -13.24
N ALA A 122 1.46 -1.83 -14.31
CA ALA A 122 2.92 -1.73 -14.39
C ALA A 122 3.48 -0.70 -13.38
N ALA A 123 2.86 0.47 -13.25
CA ALA A 123 3.27 1.50 -12.31
C ALA A 123 3.21 1.02 -10.85
N TRP A 124 2.10 0.40 -10.46
CA TRP A 124 1.96 -0.23 -9.15
C TRP A 124 2.99 -1.35 -8.94
N SER A 125 3.22 -2.20 -9.94
CA SER A 125 4.19 -3.30 -9.83
C SER A 125 5.61 -2.79 -9.61
N THR A 126 6.00 -1.68 -10.27
CA THR A 126 7.29 -1.03 -10.04
C THR A 126 7.42 -0.53 -8.60
N MET A 127 6.43 0.22 -8.10
CA MET A 127 6.43 0.69 -6.70
C MET A 127 6.52 -0.46 -5.69
N LEU A 128 5.72 -1.51 -5.87
CA LEU A 128 5.74 -2.69 -4.99
C LEU A 128 7.07 -3.45 -5.07
N SER A 129 7.73 -3.45 -6.24
CA SER A 129 9.07 -4.03 -6.40
C SER A 129 10.12 -3.22 -5.65
N ASP A 130 10.04 -1.88 -5.69
CA ASP A 130 10.91 -0.99 -4.93
C ASP A 130 10.71 -1.19 -3.41
N PHE A 131 9.46 -1.29 -2.93
CA PHE A 131 9.17 -1.63 -1.53
C PHE A 131 9.69 -3.00 -1.14
N LYS A 132 9.54 -3.99 -2.02
CA LYS A 132 10.12 -5.33 -1.81
C LYS A 132 11.64 -5.29 -1.76
N ALA A 133 12.30 -4.41 -2.51
CA ALA A 133 13.76 -4.29 -2.50
C ALA A 133 14.29 -3.54 -1.27
N ALA A 134 13.50 -2.65 -0.67
CA ALA A 134 13.88 -1.86 0.50
C ALA A 134 14.09 -2.74 1.74
N ARG A 135 15.36 -3.03 2.04
CA ARG A 135 15.87 -3.79 3.19
C ARG A 135 17.19 -3.18 3.66
N LEU A 136 17.57 -3.45 4.92
CA LEU A 136 18.90 -3.13 5.47
C LEU A 136 19.99 -4.01 4.85
#